data_AF-G2E8C6-F1
#
_entry.id   AF-G2E8C6-F1
#
_cell.length_a   1.000
_cell.length_b   1.000
_cell.length_c   1.000
_cell.angle_alpha   90.00
_cell.angle_beta   90.00
_cell.angle_gamma   90.00
#
_symmetry.space_group_name_H-M   'P 1'
#
loop_
_entity.id
_entity.type
_entity.pdbx_description
1 polymer ?
#
loop_
_entity_poly.entity_id
_entity_poly.type
_entity_poly.pdbx_seq_one_letter_code
_entity_poly.pdbx_strand_id
1 'polypeptide(L)' 'FLPPYALNLNLIERFWKYFKKIVLYNRYFESFADFKAACENFFRHPNQYRGDLRSLLTENFAIVGE' A
#
# COMPACT_ATOMS: atom_id res chain seq x y z
N PHE A 1 -16.66 -8.73 -10.14
CA PHE A 1 -16.62 -7.56 -11.04
C PHE A 1 -16.20 -6.35 -10.22
N LEU A 2 -15.15 -5.62 -10.61
CA LEU A 2 -14.73 -4.40 -9.93
C LEU A 2 -15.32 -3.21 -10.69
N PRO A 3 -16.14 -2.35 -10.06
CA PRO A 3 -16.67 -1.19 -10.76
C PRO A 3 -15.52 -0.24 -11.14
N PRO A 4 -15.62 0.45 -12.30
CA PRO A 4 -14.64 1.46 -12.68
C PRO A 4 -14.53 2.54 -11.58
N TYR A 5 -13.31 3.05 -11.34
CA TYR A 5 -12.98 4.08 -10.34
C TYR A 5 -13.21 3.69 -8.86
N ALA A 6 -13.33 2.40 -8.54
CA ALA A 6 -13.50 1.93 -7.16
C ALA A 6 -12.17 1.85 -6.38
N LEU A 7 -11.52 3.00 -6.23
CA LEU A 7 -10.18 3.18 -5.63
C LEU A 7 -10.07 2.65 -4.19
N ASN A 8 -11.19 2.66 -3.47
CA ASN A 8 -11.30 2.13 -2.12
C ASN A 8 -11.69 0.65 -2.10
N LEU A 9 -12.28 0.06 -3.14
CA LEU A 9 -12.47 -1.40 -3.21
C LEU A 9 -11.20 -2.13 -3.66
N ASN A 10 -10.30 -1.44 -4.36
CA ASN A 10 -9.11 -2.06 -4.90
C ASN A 10 -8.01 -2.25 -3.85
N LEU A 11 -7.83 -3.49 -3.38
CA LEU A 11 -6.83 -3.87 -2.37
C LEU A 11 -5.41 -3.43 -2.75
N ILE A 12 -5.06 -3.54 -4.04
CA ILE A 12 -3.71 -3.18 -4.49
C ILE A 12 -3.46 -1.67 -4.41
N GLU A 13 -4.49 -0.82 -4.61
CA GLU A 13 -4.34 0.62 -4.49
C GLU A 13 -4.20 1.08 -3.04
N ARG A 14 -4.89 0.41 -2.11
CA ARG A 14 -4.67 0.61 -0.67
C ARG A 14 -3.22 0.28 -0.31
N PHE A 15 -2.73 -0.85 -0.80
CA PHE A 15 -1.33 -1.24 -0.61
C PHE A 15 -0.36 -0.19 -1.19
N TRP A 16 -0.59 0.29 -2.42
CA TRP A 16 0.25 1.33 -3.03
C TRP A 16 0.25 2.65 -2.26
N LYS A 17 -0.90 3.06 -1.70
CA LYS A 17 -0.97 4.23 -0.82
C LYS A 17 -0.11 4.03 0.42
N TYR A 18 -0.18 2.85 1.04
CA TYR A 18 0.63 2.52 2.21
C TYR A 18 2.13 2.50 1.87
N PHE A 19 2.52 1.84 0.78
CA PHE A 19 3.89 1.83 0.28
C PHE A 19 4.44 3.24 0.09
N LYS A 20 3.69 4.12 -0.59
CA LYS A 20 4.12 5.52 -0.78
C LYS A 20 4.30 6.24 0.55
N LYS A 21 3.43 6.00 1.54
CA LYS A 21 3.57 6.57 2.88
C LYS A 21 4.83 6.08 3.60
N ILE A 22 5.25 4.83 3.43
CA ILE A 22 6.44 4.32 4.12
C ILE A 22 7.73 4.71 3.39
N VAL A 23 7.74 4.64 2.06
CA VAL A 23 8.96 4.82 1.26
C VAL A 23 9.21 6.28 0.90
N LEU A 24 8.17 7.07 0.62
CA LEU A 24 8.28 8.43 0.06
C LEU A 24 7.94 9.55 1.05
N TYR A 25 7.33 9.26 2.20
CA TYR A 25 6.88 10.31 3.10
C TYR A 25 8.07 11.06 3.72
N ASN A 26 8.13 12.36 3.44
CA ASN A 26 9.18 13.27 3.90
C ASN A 26 10.62 12.79 3.58
N ARG A 27 10.80 12.03 2.49
CA ARG A 27 12.09 11.48 2.10
C ARG A 27 12.43 11.89 0.68
N TYR A 28 13.59 12.52 0.53
CA TYR A 28 14.21 12.81 -0.76
C TYR A 28 15.25 11.75 -1.07
N PHE A 29 15.31 11.31 -2.32
CA PHE A 29 16.32 10.37 -2.82
C PHE A 29 17.16 11.10 -3.85
N GLU A 30 18.46 11.16 -3.60
CA GLU A 30 19.41 11.89 -4.47
C GLU A 30 19.70 11.11 -5.76
N SER A 31 19.74 9.77 -5.67
CA SER A 31 19.90 8.89 -6.83
C SER A 31 18.77 7.85 -6.96
N PHE A 32 18.53 7.40 -8.19
CA PHE A 32 17.60 6.30 -8.46
C PHE A 32 17.97 5.00 -7.73
N ALA A 33 19.27 4.76 -7.53
CA ALA A 33 19.77 3.62 -6.78
C ALA A 33 19.25 3.61 -5.34
N ASP A 34 19.26 4.76 -4.65
CA ASP A 34 18.76 4.88 -3.28
C ASP A 34 17.24 4.65 -3.20
N PHE A 35 16.51 5.19 -4.17
CA PHE A 35 15.07 4.95 -4.29
C PHE A 35 14.78 3.45 -4.50
N LYS A 36 15.51 2.81 -5.41
CA LYS A 36 15.37 1.37 -5.67
C LYS A 36 15.68 0.55 -4.43
N ALA A 37 16.79 0.85 -3.74
CA ALA A 37 17.18 0.16 -2.51
C ALA A 37 16.12 0.31 -1.41
N ALA A 38 15.52 1.50 -1.25
CA ALA A 38 14.42 1.71 -0.30
C ALA A 38 13.17 0.89 -0.65
N CYS A 39 12.83 0.79 -1.95
CA CYS A 39 11.76 -0.09 -2.41
C CYS A 39 12.06 -1.56 -2.08
N GLU A 40 13.26 -2.04 -2.43
CA GLU A 40 13.66 -3.42 -2.17
C GLU A 40 13.65 -3.74 -0.67
N ASN A 41 14.11 -2.81 0.17
CA ASN A 41 14.10 -2.96 1.61
C ASN A 41 12.66 -3.09 2.16
N PHE A 42 11.73 -2.27 1.66
CA PHE A 42 10.32 -2.37 2.03
C PHE A 42 9.75 -3.77 1.73
N PHE A 43 10.01 -4.31 0.54
CA PHE A 43 9.52 -5.64 0.15
C PHE A 43 10.26 -6.80 0.80
N ARG A 44 11.51 -6.61 1.23
CA ARG A 44 12.32 -7.63 1.93
C ARG A 44 11.87 -7.86 3.37
N HIS A 45 11.19 -6.89 3.99
CA HIS A 45 10.74 -6.96 5.38
C HIS A 45 9.20 -6.90 5.53
N PRO A 46 8.43 -7.77 4.85
CA PRO A 46 6.96 -7.69 4.89
C PRO A 46 6.40 -7.95 6.29
N ASN A 47 7.13 -8.71 7.12
CA ASN A 47 6.73 -9.03 8.49
C ASN A 47 6.65 -7.79 9.40
N GLN A 48 7.46 -6.75 9.16
CA GLN A 48 7.43 -5.52 9.95
C GLN A 48 6.10 -4.77 9.82
N TYR A 49 5.43 -4.91 8.67
CA TYR A 49 4.20 -4.19 8.35
C TYR A 49 2.96 -5.07 8.45
N ARG A 50 3.06 -6.33 8.89
CA ARG A 50 1.95 -7.29 8.88
C ARG A 50 0.72 -6.82 9.63
N GLY A 51 0.89 -6.10 10.76
CA GLY A 51 -0.23 -5.57 11.54
C GLY A 51 -1.04 -4.54 10.74
N ASP A 52 -0.36 -3.49 10.27
CA ASP A 52 -0.94 -2.45 9.44
C ASP A 52 -1.52 -3.01 8.13
N LEU A 53 -0.76 -3.85 7.42
CA LEU A 53 -1.19 -4.45 6.16
C LEU A 53 -2.44 -5.31 6.35
N ARG A 54 -2.54 -6.06 7.45
CA ARG A 54 -3.73 -6.87 7.75
C ARG A 54 -4.95 -5.98 7.97
N SER A 55 -4.82 -4.88 8.71
CA SER A 55 -5.92 -3.92 8.87
C SER A 55 -6.30 -3.23 7.55
N LEU A 56 -5.30 -2.89 6.73
CA LEU A 56 -5.48 -2.08 5.52
C LEU A 56 -6.05 -2.89 4.34
N LEU A 57 -5.67 -4.18 4.28
CA LEU A 57 -6.17 -5.17 3.33
C LEU A 57 -7.45 -5.87 3.82
N THR A 58 -8.02 -5.47 4.96
CA THR A 58 -9.30 -6.00 5.41
C THR A 58 -10.42 -5.45 4.52
N GLU A 59 -11.24 -6.37 4.03
CA GLU A 59 -12.38 -6.15 3.17
C GLU A 59 -13.61 -5.70 4.00
N ASN A 60 -13.60 -4.43 4.46
CA ASN A 60 -14.80 -3.79 5.03
C ASN A 60 -15.77 -3.37 3.92
N PHE A 61 -16.30 -4.32 3.16
CA PHE A 61 -17.35 -4.03 2.19
C PHE A 61 -18.68 -3.94 2.93
N ALA A 62 -19.29 -2.75 2.94
CA ALA A 62 -20.69 -2.63 3.29
C ALA A 62 -21.51 -3.30 2.18
N ILE A 63 -22.24 -4.35 2.53
CA ILE A 63 -23.26 -4.92 1.65
C ILE A 63 -24.40 -3.90 1.64
N VAL A 64 -24.46 -3.04 0.62
CA VAL A 64 -25.65 -2.22 0.38
C VAL A 64 -26.65 -3.13 -0.31
N GLY A 65 -27.58 -3.66 0.47
CA GLY A 65 -28.73 -4.42 0.01
C GLY A 65 -29.87 -4.25 1.00
N GLU A 66 -30.67 -3.20 0.78
CA GLU A 66 -32.11 -3.24 0.47
C GLU A 66 -32.47 -1.98 -0.34
#